data_AF-A0A4D7DMP5-F1
#
_entry.id   AF-A0A4D7DMP5-F1
#
_cell.length_a   1.000
_cell.length_b   1.000
_cell.length_c   1.000
_cell.angle_alpha   90.00
_cell.angle_beta   90.00
_cell.angle_gamma   90.00
#
_symmetry.space_group_name_H-M   'P 1'
#
loop_
_entity.id
_entity.type
_entity.pdbx_description
1 polymer ?
#
loop_
_entity_poly.entity_id
_entity_poly.type
_entity_poly.pdbx_seq_one_letter_code
_entity_poly.pdbx_strand_id
1 'polypeptide(L)'
;MGLLDGIGNIISDAMSGKPINLAAVAGQLFQDAGGLQGIVDQLNRAGLGEQVSSWIGTGSNLPVSADQIKAALSSEQLRSLAQSLGVDIDQLPEILAEHLPKAIDKASPQGVLPS
;
A
#
# COMPACT_ATOMS: atom_id res chain seq x y z
N MET A 1 -29.94 1.77 -3.57
CA MET A 1 -30.20 2.19 -2.16
C MET A 1 -29.16 1.49 -1.31
N GLY A 2 -28.45 2.19 -0.41
CA GLY A 2 -27.30 1.63 0.34
C GLY A 2 -26.01 2.46 0.29
N LEU A 3 -25.90 3.45 -0.60
CA LEU A 3 -24.73 4.32 -0.78
C LEU A 3 -24.90 5.64 0.00
N LEU A 4 -25.49 5.55 1.20
CA LEU A 4 -25.71 6.67 2.12
C LEU A 4 -25.69 6.24 3.59
N ASP A 5 -25.77 4.93 3.86
CA ASP A 5 -25.80 4.33 5.19
C ASP A 5 -24.40 4.06 5.79
N GLY A 6 -23.37 3.87 4.95
CA GLY A 6 -21.99 3.59 5.40
C GLY A 6 -21.26 4.82 5.98
N ILE A 7 -21.49 6.00 5.40
CA ILE A 7 -20.83 7.25 5.83
C ILE A 7 -21.56 7.87 7.02
N GLY A 8 -22.89 7.73 7.11
CA GLY A 8 -23.67 8.22 8.25
C GLY A 8 -23.19 7.63 9.59
N ASN A 9 -22.81 6.35 9.60
CA ASN A 9 -22.44 5.67 10.84
C ASN A 9 -21.07 6.09 11.39
N ILE A 10 -20.07 6.38 10.55
CA ILE A 10 -18.74 6.82 11.02
C ILE A 10 -18.76 8.26 11.56
N ILE A 11 -19.65 9.13 11.05
CA ILE A 11 -19.85 10.48 11.59
C ILE A 11 -20.57 10.40 12.94
N SER A 12 -21.56 9.50 13.06
CA SER A 12 -22.32 9.29 14.29
C SER A 12 -21.43 8.71 15.42
N ASP A 13 -20.57 7.73 15.12
CA ASP A 13 -19.65 7.16 16.13
C ASP A 13 -18.59 8.19 16.59
N ALA A 14 -18.12 9.05 15.68
CA ALA A 14 -17.21 10.16 16.00
C ALA A 14 -17.87 11.23 16.91
N MET A 15 -19.16 11.53 16.73
CA MET A 15 -19.90 12.43 17.63
C MET A 15 -20.31 11.76 18.95
N SER A 16 -20.32 10.42 19.03
CA SER A 16 -20.69 9.67 20.24
C SER A 16 -19.53 9.43 21.22
N GLY A 17 -18.36 10.03 20.96
CA GLY A 17 -17.22 10.03 21.90
C GLY A 17 -16.52 8.68 22.07
N LYS A 18 -16.79 7.69 21.21
CA LYS A 18 -16.02 6.44 21.19
C LYS A 18 -14.62 6.71 20.61
N PRO A 19 -13.57 6.06 21.13
CA PRO A 19 -12.23 6.23 20.59
C PRO A 19 -12.23 5.77 19.12
N ILE A 20 -11.89 6.69 18.22
CA ILE A 20 -11.66 6.40 16.80
C ILE A 20 -10.63 5.27 16.76
N ASN A 21 -11.09 4.07 16.41
CA ASN A 21 -10.23 2.90 16.40
C ASN A 21 -9.30 3.04 15.20
N LEU A 22 -8.09 3.57 15.44
CA LEU A 22 -7.07 3.73 14.40
C LEU A 22 -6.78 2.40 13.70
N ALA A 23 -6.89 1.27 14.41
CA ALA A 23 -6.81 -0.08 13.83
C ALA A 23 -7.98 -0.43 12.90
N ALA A 24 -9.19 0.08 13.16
CA ALA A 24 -10.33 -0.08 12.27
C ALA A 24 -10.22 0.86 11.06
N VAL A 25 -9.80 2.12 11.24
CA VAL A 25 -9.53 3.06 10.13
C VAL A 25 -8.39 2.56 9.26
N ALA A 26 -7.30 2.08 9.86
CA ALA A 26 -6.19 1.45 9.13
C ALA A 26 -6.66 0.16 8.45
N GLY A 27 -7.38 -0.72 9.14
CA GLY A 27 -7.98 -1.92 8.55
C GLY A 27 -8.87 -1.62 7.35
N GLN A 28 -9.69 -0.57 7.43
CA GLN A 28 -10.53 -0.12 6.32
C GLN A 28 -9.70 0.55 5.20
N LEU A 29 -8.65 1.32 5.50
CA LEU A 29 -7.69 1.77 4.48
C LEU A 29 -6.97 0.59 3.80
N PHE A 30 -6.57 -0.44 4.54
CA PHE A 30 -5.97 -1.65 3.98
C PHE A 30 -6.96 -2.44 3.12
N GLN A 31 -8.25 -2.46 3.47
CA GLN A 31 -9.31 -3.10 2.71
C GLN A 31 -9.70 -2.31 1.44
N ASP A 32 -9.76 -0.98 1.52
CA ASP A 32 -10.28 -0.09 0.48
C ASP A 32 -9.17 0.36 -0.52
N ALA A 33 -7.91 0.48 -0.06
CA ALA A 33 -6.75 0.76 -0.92
C ALA A 33 -6.00 -0.50 -1.40
N GLY A 34 -6.45 -1.70 -1.00
CA GLY A 34 -5.90 -2.99 -1.46
C GLY A 34 -4.59 -3.44 -0.80
N GLY A 35 -4.09 -2.74 0.23
CA GLY A 35 -2.89 -3.14 0.98
C GLY A 35 -1.63 -3.33 0.11
N LEU A 36 -0.78 -4.29 0.48
CA LEU A 36 0.40 -4.66 -0.34
C LEU A 36 0.01 -5.10 -1.76
N GLN A 37 -1.15 -5.75 -1.91
CA GLN A 37 -1.70 -6.15 -3.21
C GLN A 37 -1.99 -4.94 -4.11
N GLY A 38 -2.49 -3.84 -3.55
CA GLY A 38 -2.79 -2.60 -4.27
C GLY A 38 -1.52 -1.89 -4.75
N ILE A 39 -0.48 -1.85 -3.91
CA ILE A 39 0.85 -1.34 -4.28
C ILE A 39 1.44 -2.18 -5.43
N VAL A 40 1.33 -3.50 -5.33
CA VAL A 40 1.73 -4.48 -6.36
C VAL A 40 0.96 -4.28 -7.67
N ASP A 41 -0.34 -4.03 -7.62
CA ASP A 41 -1.17 -3.76 -8.80
C ASP A 41 -0.83 -2.40 -9.44
N GLN A 42 -0.55 -1.35 -8.65
CA GLN A 42 -0.01 -0.07 -9.16
C GLN A 42 1.32 -0.28 -9.89
N LEU A 43 2.28 -0.95 -9.25
CA LEU A 43 3.60 -1.24 -9.81
C LEU A 43 3.48 -2.07 -11.11
N ASN A 44 2.56 -3.02 -11.16
CA ASN A 44 2.26 -3.79 -12.37
C ASN A 44 1.70 -2.90 -13.50
N ARG A 45 0.70 -2.06 -13.21
CA ARG A 45 0.14 -1.08 -14.18
C ARG A 45 1.16 -0.08 -14.72
N ALA A 46 2.21 0.20 -13.95
CA ALA A 46 3.31 1.06 -14.35
C ALA A 46 4.37 0.40 -15.24
N GLY A 47 4.22 -0.91 -15.54
CA GLY A 47 5.20 -1.69 -16.28
C GLY A 47 6.28 -2.36 -15.43
N LEU A 48 6.27 -2.19 -14.10
CA LEU A 48 7.19 -2.85 -13.17
C LEU A 48 6.69 -4.24 -12.74
N GLY A 49 5.68 -4.79 -13.41
CA GLY A 49 5.08 -6.09 -13.07
C GLY A 49 6.07 -7.25 -13.10
N GLU A 50 7.11 -7.17 -13.94
CA GLU A 50 8.18 -8.17 -14.00
C GLU A 50 9.08 -8.13 -12.76
N GLN A 51 9.49 -6.93 -12.32
CA GLN A 51 10.19 -6.73 -11.04
C GLN A 51 9.36 -7.20 -9.86
N VAL A 52 8.07 -6.85 -9.81
CA VAL A 52 7.18 -7.26 -8.73
C VAL A 52 6.96 -8.77 -8.70
N SER A 53 6.78 -9.41 -9.85
CA SER A 53 6.68 -10.87 -9.95
C SER A 53 7.98 -11.58 -9.54
N SER A 54 9.12 -10.95 -9.79
CA SER A 54 10.45 -11.38 -9.33
C SER A 54 10.65 -11.22 -7.81
N TRP A 55 9.89 -10.35 -7.14
CA TRP A 55 9.87 -10.23 -5.67
C TRP A 55 8.84 -11.15 -5.03
N ILE A 56 7.70 -11.41 -5.69
CA ILE A 56 6.68 -12.33 -5.17
C ILE A 56 7.14 -13.78 -5.34
N GLY A 57 7.74 -14.12 -6.48
CA GLY A 57 8.25 -15.46 -6.76
C GLY A 57 9.60 -15.75 -6.08
N THR A 58 9.99 -17.03 -6.07
CA THR A 58 11.25 -17.51 -5.48
C THR A 58 12.49 -17.25 -6.37
N GLY A 59 12.48 -16.17 -7.16
CA GLY A 59 13.53 -15.82 -8.11
C GLY A 59 14.55 -14.84 -7.53
N SER A 60 15.54 -14.46 -8.33
CA SER A 60 16.40 -13.32 -7.98
C SER A 60 15.56 -12.04 -8.00
N ASN A 61 15.50 -11.30 -6.88
CA ASN A 61 14.78 -10.03 -6.83
C ASN A 61 15.43 -9.00 -7.78
N LEU A 62 14.67 -8.47 -8.73
CA LEU A 62 15.15 -7.46 -9.66
C LEU A 62 15.30 -6.10 -8.95
N PRO A 63 16.34 -5.30 -9.25
CA PRO A 63 16.48 -3.97 -8.69
C PRO A 63 15.42 -3.02 -9.25
N VAL A 64 15.02 -2.03 -8.44
CA VAL A 64 14.12 -0.93 -8.82
C VAL A 64 14.72 0.39 -8.33
N SER A 65 14.41 1.48 -9.03
CA SER A 65 14.90 2.83 -8.69
C SER A 65 13.78 3.66 -8.06
N ALA A 66 14.13 4.65 -7.25
CA ALA A 66 13.17 5.60 -6.68
C ALA A 66 12.31 6.27 -7.77
N ASP A 67 12.91 6.61 -8.91
CA ASP A 67 12.20 7.19 -10.07
C ASP A 67 11.16 6.23 -10.67
N GLN A 68 11.47 4.92 -10.72
CA GLN A 68 10.53 3.89 -11.15
C GLN A 68 9.36 3.75 -10.16
N ILE A 69 9.65 3.72 -8.85
CA ILE A 69 8.62 3.73 -7.80
C ILE A 69 7.74 4.98 -7.91
N LYS A 70 8.33 6.16 -8.17
CA LYS A 70 7.65 7.46 -8.28
C LYS A 70 6.86 7.63 -9.58
N ALA A 71 7.27 6.96 -10.65
CA ALA A 71 6.49 6.85 -11.88
C ALA A 71 5.31 5.86 -11.73
N ALA A 72 5.43 4.88 -10.85
CA ALA A 72 4.44 3.84 -10.64
C ALA A 72 3.36 4.17 -9.60
N LEU A 73 3.77 4.80 -8.50
CA LEU A 73 2.88 5.27 -7.45
C LEU A 73 2.57 6.74 -7.71
N SER A 74 1.30 7.06 -7.92
CA SER A 74 0.86 8.44 -8.07
C SER A 74 1.21 9.26 -6.83
N SER A 75 1.45 10.57 -6.98
CA SER A 75 1.78 11.47 -5.88
C SER A 75 0.79 11.39 -4.70
N GLU A 76 -0.49 11.12 -4.97
CA GLU A 76 -1.52 10.91 -3.95
C GLU A 76 -1.34 9.59 -3.16
N GLN A 77 -0.91 8.51 -3.82
CA GLN A 77 -0.66 7.21 -3.20
C GLN A 77 0.61 7.24 -2.35
N LEU A 78 1.68 7.85 -2.89
CA LEU A 78 2.89 8.15 -2.11
C LEU A 78 2.55 8.99 -0.88
N ARG A 79 1.65 9.98 -1.00
CA ARG A 79 1.21 10.81 0.12
C ARG A 79 0.47 10.00 1.19
N SER A 80 -0.50 9.18 0.80
CA SER A 80 -1.25 8.32 1.73
C SER A 80 -0.35 7.31 2.44
N LEU A 81 0.61 6.71 1.73
CA LEU A 81 1.62 5.81 2.31
C LEU A 81 2.57 6.56 3.26
N ALA A 82 3.08 7.72 2.84
CA ALA A 82 3.96 8.57 3.65
C ALA A 82 3.29 8.98 4.97
N GLN A 83 2.04 9.43 4.91
CA GLN A 83 1.24 9.76 6.10
C GLN A 83 0.92 8.54 6.97
N SER A 84 0.73 7.36 6.39
CA SER A 84 0.48 6.11 7.15
C SER A 84 1.74 5.58 7.84
N LEU A 85 2.91 5.80 7.25
CA LEU A 85 4.21 5.36 7.75
C LEU A 85 4.90 6.41 8.64
N GLY A 86 4.44 7.66 8.64
CA GLY A 86 5.06 8.76 9.36
C GLY A 86 6.38 9.24 8.76
N VAL A 87 6.56 9.12 7.44
CA VAL A 87 7.78 9.49 6.71
C VAL A 87 7.51 10.58 5.67
N ASP A 88 8.56 11.25 5.20
CA ASP A 88 8.45 12.23 4.11
C ASP A 88 8.17 11.59 2.75
N ILE A 89 7.25 12.20 2.01
CA ILE A 89 6.81 11.72 0.69
C ILE A 89 7.93 11.69 -0.36
N ASP A 90 8.91 12.57 -0.26
CA ASP A 90 10.01 12.66 -1.23
C ASP A 90 11.11 11.62 -0.94
N GLN A 91 11.22 11.17 0.32
CA GLN A 91 12.13 10.09 0.76
C GLN A 91 11.47 8.71 0.64
N LEU A 92 10.15 8.63 0.72
CA LEU A 92 9.39 7.39 0.55
C LEU A 92 9.81 6.59 -0.71
N PRO A 93 9.91 7.14 -1.93
CA PRO A 93 10.29 6.35 -3.10
C PRO A 93 11.72 5.78 -3.04
N GLU A 94 12.68 6.44 -2.37
CA GLU A 94 14.01 5.87 -2.12
C GLU A 94 13.94 4.72 -1.12
N ILE A 95 13.27 4.93 0.01
CA ILE A 95 13.07 3.91 1.05
C ILE A 95 12.37 2.68 0.47
N LEU A 96 11.31 2.89 -0.32
CA LEU A 96 10.62 1.81 -1.02
C LEU A 96 11.56 1.12 -2.03
N ALA A 97 12.33 1.85 -2.85
CA ALA A 97 13.23 1.22 -3.81
C ALA A 97 14.25 0.27 -3.15
N GLU A 98 14.76 0.59 -1.96
CA GLU A 98 15.73 -0.25 -1.26
C GLU A 98 15.11 -1.36 -0.39
N HIS A 99 13.92 -1.14 0.18
CA HIS A 99 13.29 -2.07 1.14
C HIS A 99 12.10 -2.85 0.59
N LEU A 100 11.31 -2.30 -0.35
CA LEU A 100 10.11 -2.94 -0.89
C LEU A 100 10.39 -4.29 -1.58
N PRO A 101 11.47 -4.48 -2.36
CA PRO A 101 11.82 -5.79 -2.92
C PRO A 101 11.97 -6.86 -1.84
N LYS A 102 12.75 -6.55 -0.79
CA LYS A 102 13.03 -7.44 0.35
C LYS A 102 11.80 -7.68 1.22
N ALA A 103 10.91 -6.68 1.32
CA ALA A 103 9.68 -6.77 2.09
C ALA A 103 8.65 -7.67 1.39
N ILE A 104 8.51 -7.56 0.06
CA ILE A 104 7.60 -8.39 -0.74
C ILE A 104 8.09 -9.84 -0.80
N ASP A 105 9.39 -10.06 -1.01
CA ASP A 105 10.05 -11.38 -0.93
C ASP A 105 9.74 -12.09 0.39
N LYS A 106 10.04 -11.42 1.52
CA LYS A 106 9.79 -11.94 2.86
C LYS A 106 8.30 -12.12 3.18
N ALA A 107 7.42 -11.33 2.56
CA ALA A 107 5.96 -11.44 2.69
C ALA A 107 5.33 -12.47 1.75
N SER A 108 6.08 -12.98 0.76
CA SER A 108 5.61 -13.94 -0.26
C SER A 108 6.29 -15.32 -0.16
N PRO A 109 6.42 -15.94 1.04
CA PRO A 109 7.20 -17.18 1.22
C PRO A 109 6.63 -18.41 0.47
N GLN A 110 5.47 -18.28 -0.20
CA GLN A 110 4.85 -19.32 -1.02
C GLN A 110 4.60 -18.87 -2.48
N GLY A 111 5.17 -17.75 -2.93
CA GLY A 111 4.84 -17.19 -4.25
C GLY A 111 3.51 -16.44 -4.31
N VAL A 112 2.91 -16.15 -3.15
CA VAL A 112 1.63 -15.44 -3.00
C VAL A 112 1.70 -14.48 -1.82
N LEU A 113 1.13 -13.29 -2.00
CA LEU A 113 0.92 -12.33 -0.93
C LEU A 113 -0.29 -12.77 -0.08
N PRO A 114 -0.25 -12.58 1.26
CA PRO A 114 -1.39 -12.85 2.11
C PRO A 114 -2.53 -11.85 1.84
N SER A 115 -3.65 -12.39 1.36
CA SER A 115 -4.92 -11.69 1.07
C SER A 115 -5.79 -11.50 2.31
#